data_AF-M0JEM7-F1
#
_entry.id   AF-M0JEM7-F1
#
_cell.length_a   1.000
_cell.length_b   1.000
_cell.length_c   1.000
_cell.angle_alpha   90.00
_cell.angle_beta   90.00
_cell.angle_gamma   90.00
#
_symmetry.space_group_name_H-M   'P 1'
#
loop_
_entity.id
_entity.type
_entity.pdbx_description
1 polymer ?
#
loop_
_entity_poly.entity_id
_entity_poly.type
_entity_poly.pdbx_seq_one_letter_code
_entity_poly.pdbx_strand_id
1 'polypeptide(L)'
;MRELAQRAFAGEFNDAGYTFRESDDDRAPVYALLPTGAKANRVFVVGTLTETDDVGSDDEYWQGRIVGPTGTFFTYAGQYQPEAAAMLREVDPAVFVALVGKPRTYETDDGDTNVSLRPEHLTVVDADTRNRWVTETAKRTLDRIQRFDDDSNEYAAMAREEYDADPDQYRQTVIQALEELTDDAETVPTSQGQAGGVTPSTAEDASGSATEVSADEDSTSQSGGDIGDFDTTDLDS
;
A
#
# COMPACT_ATOMS: atom_id res chain seq x y z
N MET A 1 4.65 -13.70 -22.65
CA MET A 1 3.24 -13.22 -22.61
C MET A 1 3.16 -12.23 -21.46
N ARG A 2 2.38 -11.14 -21.56
CA ARG A 2 2.27 -10.16 -20.46
C ARG A 2 1.34 -10.73 -19.39
N GLU A 3 1.86 -10.98 -18.20
CA GLU A 3 1.05 -11.43 -17.07
C GLU A 3 0.37 -10.25 -16.38
N LEU A 4 -0.81 -10.50 -15.82
CA LEU A 4 -1.58 -9.48 -15.12
C LEU A 4 -1.01 -9.27 -13.71
N ALA A 5 -1.04 -8.02 -13.25
CA ALA A 5 -0.74 -7.73 -11.86
C ALA A 5 -1.82 -8.34 -10.95
N GLN A 6 -1.39 -9.13 -9.97
CA GLN A 6 -2.28 -9.70 -8.98
C GLN A 6 -2.78 -8.62 -8.03
N ARG A 7 -4.00 -8.79 -7.55
CA ARG A 7 -4.52 -7.95 -6.46
C ARG A 7 -4.46 -8.75 -5.17
N ALA A 8 -3.86 -8.16 -4.16
CA ALA A 8 -3.75 -8.71 -2.82
C ALA A 8 -3.95 -7.59 -1.82
N PHE A 9 -4.58 -7.93 -0.69
CA PHE A 9 -4.65 -7.05 0.46
C PHE A 9 -3.32 -7.05 1.21
N ALA A 10 -3.05 -6.03 2.03
CA ALA A 10 -1.76 -5.90 2.71
C ALA A 10 -1.48 -7.09 3.63
N GLY A 11 -2.47 -7.52 4.42
CA GLY A 11 -2.32 -8.72 5.26
C GLY A 11 -1.92 -9.98 4.48
N GLU A 12 -2.55 -10.24 3.32
CA GLU A 12 -2.18 -11.38 2.47
C GLU A 12 -0.81 -11.21 1.81
N PHE A 13 -0.50 -10.00 1.36
CA PHE A 13 0.78 -9.71 0.72
C PHE A 13 1.94 -9.84 1.71
N ASN A 14 1.78 -9.32 2.93
CA ASN A 14 2.82 -9.32 3.95
C ASN A 14 3.22 -10.74 4.41
N ASP A 15 2.30 -11.70 4.29
CA ASP A 15 2.55 -13.12 4.55
C ASP A 15 3.23 -13.84 3.36
N ALA A 16 3.36 -13.19 2.19
CA ALA A 16 3.87 -13.78 0.94
C ALA A 16 5.41 -13.86 0.88
N GLY A 17 6.04 -14.44 1.90
CA GLY A 17 7.50 -14.49 2.06
C GLY A 17 8.26 -15.47 1.16
N TYR A 18 7.57 -16.23 0.30
CA TYR A 18 8.19 -17.27 -0.53
C TYR A 18 8.24 -16.85 -2.00
N THR A 19 9.39 -17.06 -2.64
CA THR A 19 9.58 -16.78 -4.06
C THR A 19 10.13 -17.99 -4.81
N PHE A 20 9.72 -18.15 -6.06
CA PHE A 20 10.10 -19.30 -6.88
C PHE A 20 10.21 -18.95 -8.37
N ARG A 21 10.79 -19.88 -9.14
CA ARG A 21 10.85 -19.86 -10.61
C ARG A 21 10.16 -21.09 -11.16
N GLU A 22 9.52 -20.98 -12.31
CA GLU A 22 8.84 -22.11 -12.96
C GLU A 22 9.76 -22.97 -13.82
N SER A 23 11.01 -22.54 -14.01
CA SER A 23 12.01 -23.24 -14.80
C SER A 23 13.42 -22.95 -14.30
N ASP A 24 14.34 -23.86 -14.57
CA ASP A 24 15.77 -23.74 -14.25
C ASP A 24 16.54 -22.77 -15.17
N ASP A 25 15.87 -22.07 -16.09
CA ASP A 25 16.50 -21.04 -16.93
C ASP A 25 16.96 -19.87 -16.05
N ASP A 26 18.20 -19.42 -16.21
CA ASP A 26 18.76 -18.28 -15.48
C ASP A 26 17.96 -16.98 -15.69
N ARG A 27 17.20 -16.88 -16.78
CA ARG A 27 16.34 -15.74 -17.11
C ARG A 27 14.87 -15.97 -16.74
N ALA A 28 14.55 -17.08 -16.08
CA ALA A 28 13.19 -17.37 -15.66
C ALA A 28 12.69 -16.27 -14.70
N PRO A 29 11.45 -15.77 -14.90
CA PRO A 29 10.88 -14.80 -13.99
C PRO A 29 10.73 -15.39 -12.58
N VAL A 30 11.07 -14.58 -11.59
CA VAL A 30 10.80 -14.88 -10.18
C VAL A 30 9.38 -14.42 -9.85
N TYR A 31 8.65 -15.25 -9.12
CA TYR A 31 7.29 -15.00 -8.65
C TYR A 31 7.26 -15.03 -7.14
N ALA A 32 6.47 -14.16 -6.52
CA ALA A 32 6.01 -14.37 -5.15
C ALA A 32 4.82 -15.31 -5.15
N LEU A 33 4.78 -16.22 -4.19
CA LEU A 33 3.63 -17.07 -3.93
C LEU A 33 2.71 -16.36 -2.93
N LEU A 34 1.44 -16.15 -3.27
CA LEU A 34 0.47 -15.66 -2.31
C LEU A 34 -0.05 -16.82 -1.47
N PRO A 35 -0.27 -16.63 -0.15
CA PRO A 35 -0.80 -17.68 0.73
C PRO A 35 -2.17 -18.24 0.31
N THR A 36 -2.96 -17.48 -0.47
CA THR A 36 -4.21 -17.97 -1.05
C THR A 36 -4.03 -18.75 -2.38
N GLY A 37 -2.81 -19.18 -2.69
CA GLY A 37 -2.54 -20.12 -3.80
C GLY A 37 -2.51 -19.47 -5.17
N ALA A 38 -1.87 -18.29 -5.28
CA ALA A 38 -1.64 -17.64 -6.56
C ALA A 38 -0.21 -17.14 -6.70
N LYS A 39 0.38 -17.32 -7.87
CA LYS A 39 1.66 -16.70 -8.21
C LYS A 39 1.49 -15.22 -8.61
N ALA A 40 2.46 -14.39 -8.24
CA ALA A 40 2.49 -12.97 -8.55
C ALA A 40 3.88 -12.54 -9.05
N ASN A 41 3.98 -12.19 -10.34
CA ASN A 41 5.16 -11.48 -10.87
C ASN A 41 5.07 -9.97 -10.61
N ARG A 42 3.84 -9.45 -10.53
CA ARG A 42 3.50 -8.08 -10.18
C ARG A 42 2.29 -8.08 -9.29
N VAL A 43 2.23 -7.11 -8.38
CA VAL A 43 1.05 -6.84 -7.55
C VAL A 43 0.57 -5.43 -7.85
N PHE A 44 -0.75 -5.26 -7.85
CA PHE A 44 -1.44 -3.99 -7.98
C PHE A 44 -2.17 -3.69 -6.67
N VAL A 45 -1.75 -2.62 -6.00
CA VAL A 45 -2.27 -2.18 -4.70
C VAL A 45 -2.77 -0.74 -4.77
N VAL A 46 -3.73 -0.41 -3.93
CA VAL A 46 -4.20 0.97 -3.74
C VAL A 46 -4.37 1.20 -2.24
N GLY A 47 -3.87 2.33 -1.76
CA GLY A 47 -3.94 2.71 -0.35
C GLY A 47 -3.57 4.17 -0.15
N THR A 48 -3.46 4.57 1.11
CA THR A 48 -3.04 5.92 1.51
C THR A 48 -1.53 5.94 1.71
N LEU A 49 -0.81 6.74 0.93
CA LEU A 49 0.58 7.04 1.20
C LEU A 49 0.65 7.97 2.40
N THR A 50 1.11 7.47 3.54
CA THR A 50 1.12 8.21 4.81
C THR A 50 2.48 8.80 5.15
N GLU A 51 3.56 8.17 4.69
CA GLU A 51 4.93 8.57 4.98
C GLU A 51 5.80 8.34 3.74
N THR A 52 6.79 9.23 3.57
CA THR A 52 7.80 9.18 2.52
C THR A 52 9.13 9.64 3.10
N ASP A 53 10.14 8.78 3.07
CA ASP A 53 11.44 9.04 3.70
C ASP A 53 12.57 8.75 2.72
N ASP A 54 13.58 9.63 2.68
CA ASP A 54 14.85 9.31 2.03
C ASP A 54 15.69 8.48 3.01
N VAL A 55 15.86 7.20 2.68
CA VAL A 55 16.60 6.22 3.47
C VAL A 55 17.94 5.86 2.81
N GLY A 56 18.34 6.60 1.77
CA GLY A 56 19.61 6.41 1.09
C GLY A 56 20.79 7.03 1.84
N SER A 57 21.93 6.33 1.86
CA SER A 57 23.18 6.82 2.46
C SER A 57 24.05 7.59 1.45
N ASP A 58 24.35 6.97 0.30
CA ASP A 58 25.20 7.54 -0.76
C ASP A 58 24.40 7.98 -2.00
N ASP A 59 23.41 7.17 -2.40
CA ASP A 59 22.50 7.43 -3.51
C ASP A 59 21.08 7.62 -2.98
N GLU A 60 20.30 8.49 -3.65
CA GLU A 60 18.92 8.78 -3.29
C GLU A 60 18.05 7.50 -3.32
N TYR A 61 17.41 7.19 -2.20
CA TYR A 61 16.61 5.97 -2.03
C TYR A 61 15.38 6.25 -1.20
N TRP A 62 14.22 6.33 -1.85
CA TRP A 62 12.98 6.72 -1.20
C TRP A 62 12.17 5.51 -0.75
N GLN A 63 11.80 5.49 0.52
CA GLN A 63 10.79 4.60 1.10
C GLN A 63 9.42 5.28 1.08
N GLY A 64 8.38 4.55 0.71
CA GLY A 64 6.99 4.96 0.88
C GLY A 64 6.21 3.97 1.73
N ARG A 65 5.44 4.48 2.69
CA ARG A 65 4.49 3.71 3.52
C ARG A 65 3.07 3.87 2.98
N ILE A 66 2.51 2.80 2.41
CA ILE A 66 1.15 2.80 1.85
C ILE A 66 0.23 1.99 2.75
N VAL A 67 -0.62 2.67 3.51
CA VAL A 67 -1.62 2.05 4.39
C VAL A 67 -2.84 1.65 3.58
N GLY A 68 -3.14 0.35 3.56
CA GLY A 68 -4.37 -0.22 3.04
C GLY A 68 -5.32 -0.63 4.18
N PRO A 69 -6.51 -1.16 3.85
CA PRO A 69 -7.55 -1.44 4.84
C PRO A 69 -7.22 -2.61 5.79
N THR A 70 -6.16 -3.35 5.51
CA THR A 70 -5.82 -4.58 6.25
C THR A 70 -4.36 -4.63 6.65
N GLY A 71 -3.67 -3.49 6.61
CA GLY A 71 -2.25 -3.38 6.90
C GLY A 71 -1.54 -2.46 5.93
N THR A 72 -0.21 -2.54 5.93
CA THR A 72 0.66 -1.61 5.23
C THR A 72 1.45 -2.32 4.15
N PHE A 73 1.64 -1.65 3.01
CA PHE A 73 2.64 -2.01 2.00
C PHE A 73 3.83 -1.06 2.11
N PHE A 74 5.04 -1.60 2.04
CA PHE A 74 6.26 -0.80 1.88
C PHE A 74 6.70 -0.81 0.42
N THR A 75 7.07 0.36 -0.10
CA THR A 75 7.67 0.50 -1.42
C THR A 75 9.01 1.21 -1.33
N TYR A 76 9.96 0.81 -2.17
CA TYR A 76 11.29 1.40 -2.23
C TYR A 76 11.65 1.78 -3.66
N ALA A 77 12.06 3.03 -3.87
CA ALA A 77 12.43 3.55 -5.19
C ALA A 77 13.78 4.25 -5.13
N GLY A 78 14.77 3.68 -5.83
CA GLY A 78 16.09 4.27 -5.99
C GLY A 78 16.34 4.84 -7.39
N GLN A 79 17.61 5.01 -7.73
CA GLN A 79 18.07 5.52 -9.04
C GLN A 79 17.54 4.76 -10.27
N TYR A 80 17.19 3.48 -10.12
CA TYR A 80 16.64 2.67 -11.20
C TYR A 80 15.10 2.79 -11.32
N GLN A 81 14.45 3.56 -10.43
CA GLN A 81 13.02 3.88 -10.46
C GLN A 81 12.82 5.40 -10.37
N PRO A 82 13.42 6.20 -11.28
CA PRO A 82 13.49 7.65 -11.13
C PRO A 82 12.11 8.34 -11.09
N GLU A 83 11.12 7.80 -11.82
CA GLU A 83 9.75 8.34 -11.80
C GLU A 83 9.07 8.13 -10.44
N ALA A 84 9.22 6.94 -9.84
CA ALA A 84 8.63 6.64 -8.54
C ALA A 84 9.37 7.39 -7.42
N ALA A 85 10.70 7.47 -7.48
CA ALA A 85 11.51 8.22 -6.52
C ALA A 85 11.14 9.71 -6.53
N ALA A 86 11.04 10.32 -7.72
CA ALA A 86 10.61 11.71 -7.85
C ALA A 86 9.20 11.95 -7.29
N MET A 87 8.27 11.03 -7.52
CA MET A 87 6.92 11.12 -6.96
C MET A 87 6.94 11.04 -5.43
N LEU A 88 7.65 10.07 -4.84
CA LEU A 88 7.76 9.93 -3.38
C LEU A 88 8.42 11.15 -2.73
N ARG A 89 9.39 11.79 -3.41
CA ARG A 89 10.06 13.01 -2.96
C ARG A 89 9.17 14.25 -2.97
N GLU A 90 8.25 14.34 -3.94
CA GLU A 90 7.49 15.56 -4.23
C GLU A 90 6.07 15.54 -3.67
N VAL A 91 5.51 14.35 -3.45
CA VAL A 91 4.15 14.17 -2.93
C VAL A 91 4.07 14.65 -1.47
N ASP A 92 2.94 15.26 -1.12
CA ASP A 92 2.64 15.68 0.25
C ASP A 92 1.66 14.67 0.89
N PRO A 93 2.12 13.78 1.80
CA PRO A 93 1.23 12.85 2.50
C PRO A 93 0.18 13.59 3.37
N ALA A 94 -1.05 13.11 3.53
CA ALA A 94 -1.62 11.83 3.17
C ALA A 94 -2.45 11.87 1.88
N VAL A 95 -2.09 11.06 0.88
CA VAL A 95 -2.82 10.98 -0.41
C VAL A 95 -3.07 9.54 -0.84
N PHE A 96 -4.16 9.30 -1.56
CA PHE A 96 -4.39 7.98 -2.15
C PHE A 96 -3.45 7.74 -3.32
N VAL A 97 -2.81 6.58 -3.34
CA VAL A 97 -1.90 6.16 -4.40
C VAL A 97 -2.25 4.77 -4.90
N ALA A 98 -2.06 4.57 -6.20
CA ALA A 98 -2.11 3.29 -6.86
C ALA A 98 -0.70 2.87 -7.28
N LEU A 99 -0.29 1.66 -6.91
CA LEU A 99 1.04 1.14 -7.17
C LEU A 99 0.94 -0.20 -7.91
N VAL A 100 1.72 -0.32 -8.99
CA VAL A 100 2.07 -1.61 -9.60
C VAL A 100 3.55 -1.85 -9.34
N GLY A 101 3.87 -2.96 -8.69
CA GLY A 101 5.24 -3.25 -8.31
C GLY A 101 5.56 -4.73 -8.35
N LYS A 102 6.86 -5.02 -8.38
CA LYS A 102 7.38 -6.38 -8.21
C LYS A 102 7.55 -6.66 -6.71
N PRO A 103 6.98 -7.76 -6.20
CA PRO A 103 7.27 -8.22 -4.86
C PRO A 103 8.77 -8.48 -4.68
N ARG A 104 9.31 -8.09 -3.54
CA ARG A 104 10.65 -8.44 -3.06
C ARG A 104 10.53 -8.94 -1.64
N THR A 105 11.33 -9.94 -1.31
CA THR A 105 11.53 -10.42 0.05
C THR A 105 12.90 -9.99 0.52
N TYR A 106 13.03 -9.64 1.79
CA TYR A 106 14.29 -9.34 2.44
C TYR A 106 14.24 -9.82 3.89
N GLU A 107 15.39 -10.17 4.45
CA GLU A 107 15.51 -10.56 5.85
C GLU A 107 15.76 -9.32 6.69
N THR A 108 15.08 -9.21 7.83
CA THR A 108 15.39 -8.18 8.83
C THR A 108 16.53 -8.64 9.74
N ASP A 109 17.12 -7.69 10.46
CA ASP A 109 18.15 -7.99 11.47
C ASP A 109 17.67 -8.97 12.55
N ASP A 110 16.37 -8.99 12.82
CA ASP A 110 15.72 -9.89 13.76
C ASP A 110 15.50 -11.31 13.20
N GLY A 111 15.81 -11.53 11.91
CA GLY A 111 15.67 -12.81 11.21
C GLY A 111 14.27 -13.07 10.63
N ASP A 112 13.38 -12.06 10.65
CA ASP A 112 12.06 -12.15 10.05
C ASP A 112 12.15 -11.85 8.55
N THR A 113 11.45 -12.64 7.72
CA THR A 113 11.31 -12.32 6.29
C THR A 113 10.19 -11.31 6.12
N ASN A 114 10.52 -10.12 5.61
CA ASN A 114 9.55 -9.11 5.21
C ASN A 114 9.44 -9.02 3.69
N VAL A 115 8.35 -8.41 3.24
CA VAL A 115 8.10 -8.14 1.83
C VAL A 115 7.90 -6.66 1.54
N SER A 116 8.38 -6.24 0.38
CA SER A 116 8.20 -4.90 -0.15
C SER A 116 7.85 -4.93 -1.63
N LEU A 117 7.47 -3.77 -2.15
CA LEU A 117 7.19 -3.57 -3.56
C LEU A 117 8.28 -2.69 -4.16
N ARG A 118 8.95 -3.22 -5.20
CA ARG A 118 9.73 -2.39 -6.11
C ARG A 118 8.78 -1.77 -7.13
N PRO A 119 8.56 -0.45 -7.14
CA PRO A 119 7.55 0.18 -7.97
C PRO A 119 7.98 0.15 -9.44
N GLU A 120 7.05 -0.25 -10.31
CA GLU A 120 7.14 -0.03 -11.75
C GLU A 120 6.28 1.16 -12.18
N HIS A 121 5.14 1.35 -11.49
CA HIS A 121 4.26 2.50 -11.65
C HIS A 121 3.70 2.90 -10.29
N LEU A 122 3.71 4.20 -10.01
CA LEU A 122 3.18 4.79 -8.79
C LEU A 122 2.49 6.10 -9.16
N THR A 123 1.21 6.25 -8.79
CA THR A 123 0.41 7.41 -9.20
C THR A 123 -0.60 7.80 -8.12
N VAL A 124 -0.86 9.10 -7.99
CA VAL A 124 -1.91 9.62 -7.10
C VAL A 124 -3.29 9.36 -7.73
N VAL A 125 -4.23 8.88 -6.92
CA VAL A 125 -5.59 8.53 -7.34
C VAL A 125 -6.65 9.13 -6.42
N ASP A 126 -7.92 8.97 -6.77
CA ASP A 126 -9.06 9.39 -5.96
C ASP A 126 -9.62 8.25 -5.09
N ALA A 127 -10.54 8.63 -4.19
CA ALA A 127 -11.22 7.68 -3.31
C ALA A 127 -12.05 6.65 -4.09
N ASP A 128 -12.68 7.02 -5.21
CA ASP A 128 -13.46 6.10 -6.03
C ASP A 128 -12.59 4.97 -6.61
N THR A 129 -11.36 5.30 -7.02
CA THR A 129 -10.37 4.32 -7.48
C THR A 129 -9.97 3.37 -6.36
N ARG A 130 -9.74 3.87 -5.14
CA ARG A 130 -9.47 3.06 -3.95
C ARG A 130 -10.64 2.12 -3.63
N ASN A 131 -11.85 2.64 -3.59
CA ASN A 131 -13.07 1.89 -3.27
C ASN A 131 -13.33 0.76 -4.29
N ARG A 132 -13.13 1.06 -5.58
CA ARG A 132 -13.21 0.07 -6.65
C ARG A 132 -12.10 -0.98 -6.53
N TRP A 133 -10.89 -0.58 -6.13
CA TRP A 133 -9.82 -1.53 -5.89
C TRP A 133 -10.19 -2.50 -4.76
N VAL A 134 -10.65 -2.00 -3.62
CA VAL A 134 -11.05 -2.82 -2.45
C VAL A 134 -12.09 -3.87 -2.86
N THR A 135 -13.17 -3.46 -3.52
CA THR A 135 -14.27 -4.37 -3.91
C THR A 135 -13.80 -5.49 -4.85
N GLU A 136 -12.99 -5.14 -5.84
CA GLU A 136 -12.46 -6.10 -6.82
C GLU A 136 -11.38 -7.01 -6.22
N THR A 137 -10.54 -6.49 -5.31
CA THR A 137 -9.55 -7.28 -4.57
C THR A 137 -10.26 -8.28 -3.67
N ALA A 138 -11.28 -7.86 -2.93
CA ALA A 138 -12.13 -8.73 -2.12
C ALA A 138 -12.71 -9.90 -2.93
N LYS A 139 -13.32 -9.60 -4.07
CA LYS A 139 -13.86 -10.64 -4.96
C LYS A 139 -12.78 -11.63 -5.42
N ARG A 140 -11.62 -11.14 -5.85
CA ARG A 140 -10.51 -11.98 -6.33
C ARG A 140 -9.89 -12.82 -5.23
N THR A 141 -9.72 -12.28 -4.03
CA THR A 141 -9.23 -13.01 -2.86
C THR A 141 -10.20 -14.13 -2.49
N LEU A 142 -11.52 -13.85 -2.41
CA LEU A 142 -12.53 -14.88 -2.15
C LEU A 142 -12.59 -15.95 -3.26
N ASP A 143 -12.40 -15.55 -4.51
CA ASP A 143 -12.32 -16.46 -5.66
C ASP A 143 -11.11 -17.39 -5.59
N ARG A 144 -9.97 -16.92 -5.06
CA ARG A 144 -8.77 -17.74 -4.81
C ARG A 144 -9.00 -18.71 -3.66
N ILE A 145 -9.50 -18.21 -2.53
CA ILE A 145 -9.80 -19.05 -1.35
C ILE A 145 -10.78 -20.17 -1.71
N GLN A 146 -11.85 -19.88 -2.47
CA GLN A 146 -12.80 -20.91 -2.92
C GLN A 146 -12.18 -22.00 -3.79
N ARG A 147 -11.11 -21.68 -4.54
CA ARG A 147 -10.40 -22.62 -5.42
C ARG A 147 -9.14 -23.18 -4.77
N PHE A 148 -8.90 -22.87 -3.50
CA PHE A 148 -7.67 -23.27 -2.84
C PHE A 148 -7.59 -24.80 -2.74
N ASP A 149 -8.71 -25.45 -2.39
CA ASP A 149 -8.86 -26.91 -2.30
C ASP A 149 -9.10 -27.62 -3.64
N ASP A 150 -8.92 -26.92 -4.75
CA ASP A 150 -8.90 -27.56 -6.06
C ASP A 150 -7.52 -28.22 -6.28
N ASP A 151 -7.48 -29.55 -6.32
CA ASP A 151 -6.27 -30.35 -6.58
C ASP A 151 -5.57 -30.00 -7.91
N SER A 152 -6.26 -29.32 -8.83
CA SER A 152 -5.65 -28.84 -10.08
C SER A 152 -4.85 -27.54 -9.94
N ASN A 153 -4.94 -26.86 -8.78
CA ASN A 153 -4.18 -25.63 -8.51
C ASN A 153 -2.82 -25.96 -7.87
N GLU A 154 -1.80 -26.11 -8.72
CA GLU A 154 -0.42 -26.38 -8.29
C GLU A 154 0.13 -25.33 -7.31
N TYR A 155 -0.27 -24.06 -7.43
CA TYR A 155 0.19 -23.00 -6.53
C TYR A 155 -0.52 -23.04 -5.17
N ALA A 156 -1.76 -23.54 -5.10
CA ALA A 156 -2.40 -23.81 -3.82
C ALA A 156 -1.77 -25.01 -3.11
N ALA A 157 -1.36 -26.04 -3.86
CA ALA A 157 -0.57 -27.13 -3.29
C ALA A 157 0.76 -26.61 -2.72
N MET A 158 1.50 -25.83 -3.51
CA MET A 158 2.75 -25.18 -3.06
C MET A 158 2.52 -24.27 -1.84
N ALA A 159 1.45 -23.47 -1.81
CA ALA A 159 1.16 -22.58 -0.70
C ALA A 159 0.91 -23.33 0.62
N ARG A 160 0.33 -24.53 0.58
CA ARG A 160 0.19 -25.38 1.78
C ARG A 160 1.50 -25.95 2.29
N GLU A 161 2.48 -26.12 1.40
CA GLU A 161 3.81 -26.64 1.75
C GLU A 161 4.67 -25.52 2.36
N GLU A 162 4.58 -24.32 1.80
CA GLU A 162 5.43 -23.18 2.18
C GLU A 162 4.84 -22.33 3.32
N TYR A 163 3.51 -22.31 3.50
CA TYR A 163 2.84 -21.51 4.53
C TYR A 163 2.06 -22.39 5.51
N ASP A 164 2.27 -22.15 6.81
CA ASP A 164 1.42 -22.67 7.89
C ASP A 164 0.25 -21.71 8.17
N ALA A 165 -0.44 -21.30 7.11
CA ALA A 165 -1.54 -20.34 7.15
C ALA A 165 -2.83 -20.99 6.62
N ASP A 166 -3.93 -20.81 7.35
CA ASP A 166 -5.26 -21.20 6.88
C ASP A 166 -5.79 -20.13 5.91
N PRO A 167 -6.09 -20.45 4.64
CA PRO A 167 -6.65 -19.48 3.69
C PRO A 167 -7.90 -18.75 4.19
N ASP A 168 -8.66 -19.36 5.10
CA ASP A 168 -9.85 -18.74 5.69
C ASP A 168 -9.51 -17.49 6.53
N GLN A 169 -8.28 -17.35 7.04
CA GLN A 169 -7.84 -16.13 7.72
C GLN A 169 -7.96 -14.91 6.79
N TYR A 170 -7.72 -15.10 5.49
CA TYR A 170 -7.84 -14.03 4.51
C TYR A 170 -9.30 -13.72 4.13
N ARG A 171 -10.28 -14.55 4.51
CA ARG A 171 -11.69 -14.14 4.47
C ARG A 171 -11.97 -13.05 5.50
N GLN A 172 -11.36 -13.14 6.68
CA GLN A 172 -11.50 -12.12 7.71
C GLN A 172 -10.87 -10.80 7.24
N THR A 173 -9.72 -10.87 6.58
CA THR A 173 -9.08 -9.73 5.88
C THR A 173 -10.02 -9.08 4.86
N VAL A 174 -10.75 -9.87 4.09
CA VAL A 174 -11.75 -9.36 3.14
C VAL A 174 -12.92 -8.68 3.85
N ILE A 175 -13.44 -9.27 4.93
CA ILE A 175 -14.54 -8.69 5.72
C ILE A 175 -14.11 -7.34 6.28
N GLN A 176 -12.97 -7.27 6.95
CA GLN A 176 -12.42 -6.03 7.49
C GLN A 176 -12.34 -4.93 6.42
N ALA A 177 -11.83 -5.26 5.23
CA ALA A 177 -11.69 -4.29 4.16
C ALA A 177 -13.03 -3.77 3.61
N LEU A 178 -14.06 -4.62 3.59
CA LEU A 178 -15.40 -4.23 3.14
C LEU A 178 -16.18 -3.47 4.21
N GLU A 179 -15.94 -3.75 5.49
CA GLU A 179 -16.48 -2.98 6.61
C GLU A 179 -15.92 -1.55 6.62
N GLU A 180 -14.60 -1.39 6.52
CA GLU A 180 -13.96 -0.06 6.42
C GLU A 180 -14.48 0.74 5.22
N LEU A 181 -14.65 0.08 4.07
CA LEU A 181 -15.25 0.70 2.88
C LEU A 181 -16.68 1.19 3.12
N THR A 182 -17.46 0.48 3.94
CA THR A 182 -18.85 0.83 4.24
C THR A 182 -18.92 1.99 5.24
N ASP A 183 -18.08 1.97 6.28
CA ASP A 183 -17.99 3.05 7.26
C ASP A 183 -17.58 4.39 6.59
N ASP A 184 -16.66 4.34 5.63
CA ASP A 184 -16.27 5.49 4.82
C ASP A 184 -17.43 6.04 3.98
N ALA A 185 -18.34 5.18 3.52
CA ALA A 185 -19.51 5.61 2.75
C ALA A 185 -20.60 6.24 3.65
N GLU A 186 -20.72 5.78 4.90
CA GLU A 186 -21.69 6.30 5.87
C GLU A 186 -21.27 7.64 6.49
N THR A 187 -19.97 7.93 6.55
CA THR A 187 -19.42 9.17 7.11
C THR A 187 -19.45 10.37 6.15
N VAL A 188 -19.79 10.19 4.87
CA VAL A 188 -20.01 11.30 3.93
C VAL A 188 -21.37 11.95 4.23
N PRO A 189 -21.43 13.17 4.81
CA PRO A 189 -22.71 13.80 5.05
C PRO A 189 -23.35 14.11 3.70
N THR A 190 -24.50 13.51 3.44
CA THR A 190 -25.32 13.86 2.29
C THR A 190 -25.74 15.31 2.48
N SER A 191 -25.04 16.26 1.86
CA SER A 191 -25.49 17.64 1.77
C SER A 191 -26.72 17.68 0.89
N GLN A 192 -27.87 17.40 1.50
CA GLN A 192 -29.16 17.62 0.86
C GLN A 192 -29.30 19.11 0.62
N GLY A 193 -29.15 19.50 -0.65
CA GLY A 193 -29.47 20.83 -1.11
C GLY A 193 -30.93 21.15 -0.81
N GLN A 194 -31.15 22.12 0.08
CA GLN A 194 -32.38 22.92 0.08
C GLN A 194 -32.08 24.24 -0.62
N ALA A 195 -32.58 24.33 -1.85
CA ALA A 195 -32.80 25.58 -2.53
C ALA A 195 -33.95 26.34 -1.87
N GLY A 196 -33.75 27.62 -1.57
CA GLY A 196 -34.86 28.55 -1.33
C GLY A 196 -34.49 29.76 -0.48
N GLY A 197 -34.16 30.88 -1.13
CA GLY A 197 -34.25 32.20 -0.48
C GLY A 197 -33.27 33.24 -1.00
N VAL A 198 -33.52 33.81 -2.17
CA VAL A 198 -32.89 35.07 -2.59
C VAL A 198 -33.68 36.24 -1.97
N THR A 199 -33.02 37.13 -1.24
CA THR A 199 -33.04 38.60 -1.47
C THR A 199 -32.04 39.33 -0.57
N PRO A 200 -31.51 40.49 -1.01
CA PRO A 200 -30.23 41.03 -0.55
C PRO A 200 -30.38 42.13 0.52
N SER A 201 -29.32 42.37 1.30
CA SER A 201 -29.12 43.64 2.02
C SER A 201 -27.65 44.05 2.02
N THR A 202 -27.46 45.36 1.93
CA THR A 202 -26.28 46.10 1.49
C THR A 202 -25.42 46.59 2.67
N ALA A 203 -24.09 46.46 2.48
CA ALA A 203 -22.93 47.29 2.84
C ALA A 203 -22.63 47.83 4.28
N GLU A 204 -21.30 48.09 4.40
CA GLU A 204 -20.52 48.97 5.31
C GLU A 204 -19.77 48.23 6.43
N ASP A 205 -18.44 48.01 6.35
CA ASP A 205 -17.23 48.88 6.38
C ASP A 205 -16.66 49.10 7.81
N ALA A 206 -15.35 49.36 7.87
CA ALA A 206 -14.42 49.57 9.00
C ALA A 206 -13.83 48.30 9.64
N SER A 207 -12.52 47.99 9.54
CA SER A 207 -11.28 48.72 9.89
C SER A 207 -10.87 48.57 11.37
N GLY A 208 -9.60 48.19 11.59
CA GLY A 208 -8.88 48.22 12.88
C GLY A 208 -8.24 46.88 13.23
N SER A 209 -6.98 46.61 12.90
CA SER A 209 -5.71 47.08 13.52
C SER A 209 -5.18 46.11 14.58
N ALA A 210 -3.86 45.96 14.55
CA ALA A 210 -3.02 44.96 15.18
C ALA A 210 -3.04 44.94 16.71
N THR A 211 -2.69 43.78 17.28
CA THR A 211 -1.91 43.70 18.52
C THR A 211 -1.09 42.42 18.53
N GLU A 212 0.23 42.60 18.61
CA GLU A 212 1.25 41.60 18.92
C GLU A 212 1.11 41.16 20.38
N VAL A 213 1.26 39.87 20.70
CA VAL A 213 1.90 39.41 21.96
C VAL A 213 2.56 38.04 21.76
N SER A 214 3.88 38.07 21.88
CA SER A 214 4.86 37.15 22.50
C SER A 214 4.76 35.62 22.44
N ALA A 215 5.95 35.09 22.21
CA ALA A 215 6.42 33.72 22.35
C ALA A 215 6.12 33.07 23.71
N ASP A 216 5.92 31.75 23.64
CA ASP A 216 6.51 30.80 24.59
C ASP A 216 6.87 29.52 23.81
N GLU A 217 8.17 29.21 23.83
CA GLU A 217 8.76 27.95 23.43
C GLU A 217 8.52 26.94 24.57
N ASP A 218 7.98 25.76 24.26
CA ASP A 218 8.45 24.46 24.79
C ASP A 218 7.50 23.34 24.30
N SER A 219 7.99 22.46 23.44
CA SER A 219 7.51 21.08 23.44
C SER A 219 8.53 20.17 22.78
N THR A 220 9.07 19.34 23.67
CA THR A 220 9.98 18.22 23.47
C THR A 220 9.56 17.35 22.29
N SER A 221 10.39 17.35 21.25
CA SER A 221 10.40 16.33 20.20
C SER A 221 10.80 14.99 20.82
N GLN A 222 9.84 14.06 20.90
CA GLN A 222 10.16 12.65 21.15
C GLN A 222 10.72 12.07 19.86
N SER A 223 11.93 11.55 19.99
CA SER A 223 12.76 10.89 18.98
C SER A 223 12.00 9.79 18.25
N GLY A 224 12.11 9.82 16.91
CA GLY A 224 11.79 8.69 16.05
C GLY A 224 12.52 7.44 16.49
N GLY A 225 11.84 6.30 16.36
CA GLY A 225 12.44 5.00 16.56
C GLY A 225 13.61 4.81 15.60
N ASP A 226 14.74 4.46 16.18
CA ASP A 226 15.95 3.98 15.51
C ASP A 226 15.56 2.76 14.66
N ILE A 227 15.35 2.98 13.36
CA ILE A 227 15.35 1.89 12.38
C ILE A 227 16.83 1.64 12.14
N GLY A 228 17.32 0.52 12.66
CA GLY A 228 18.70 0.07 12.49
C GLY A 228 19.13 0.11 11.02
N ASP A 229 20.44 0.23 10.83
CA ASP A 229 21.17 0.36 9.56
C ASP A 229 20.63 -0.62 8.49
N PHE A 230 19.63 -0.16 7.73
CA PHE A 230 18.95 -0.97 6.72
C PHE A 230 19.86 -1.09 5.51
N ASP A 231 20.47 -2.27 5.35
CA ASP A 231 21.39 -2.56 4.26
C ASP A 231 20.64 -2.59 2.92
N THR A 232 20.78 -1.50 2.16
CA THR A 232 20.07 -1.31 0.87
C THR A 232 20.55 -2.27 -0.23
N THR A 233 21.67 -2.97 -0.03
CA THR A 233 22.28 -3.87 -1.03
C THR A 233 21.44 -5.10 -1.33
N ASP A 234 20.56 -5.54 -0.43
CA ASP A 234 19.67 -6.68 -0.64
C ASP A 234 18.45 -6.37 -1.53
N LEU A 235 18.10 -5.10 -1.71
CA LEU A 235 16.93 -4.71 -2.53
C LEU A 235 17.21 -4.65 -4.05
N ASP A 236 18.48 -4.53 -4.44
CA ASP A 236 18.90 -4.38 -5.85
C ASP A 236 19.26 -5.71 -6.55
N SER A 237 19.28 -6.83 -5.84
CA SER A 237 19.64 -8.16 -6.38
C SER A 237 18.51 -8.90 -7.10
#